data_AF-A0AAX0WU32-F1
#
_entry.id   AF-A0AAX0WU32-F1
#
_cell.length_a   1.000
_cell.length_b   1.000
_cell.length_c   1.000
_cell.angle_alpha   90.00
_cell.angle_beta   90.00
_cell.angle_gamma   90.00
#
_symmetry.space_group_name_H-M   'P 1'
#
loop_
_entity.id
_entity.type
_entity.pdbx_description
1 polymer ?
#
loop_
_entity_poly.entity_id
_entity_poly.type
_entity_poly.pdbx_seq_one_letter_code
_entity_poly.pdbx_strand_id
1 'polypeptide(L)'
;MKKVIAILFSSLITINTSFALGNTEIPDEMYIKEHWISLTTSYDIETKTRKLGTLYRKFLSLLLTYEFFDPFDNKLAYARSKFFSLTAHFDVYDNYENFIGSADEKLFAFFPTFDVYGQDGYTKLAKASMNFWGTTFTIYDPVTDREMATLYRPFFRLKNDWTFNITDRALFNQKEIDSRVLMTVIAFQGDREYWESTNRDYLRGVTKKSPQANEVTSEQVNELLEKIAAASKQEGLDNIGNPDPKMMDAVANELEESYKKLHVPDESTQTSKEKLDTFTEYCLSLVQSKALTYEKKKAILFLLKARLEGAANAM
;
A
#
# COMPACT_ATOMS: atom_id res chain seq x y z
N MET A 1 20.07 63.09 -28.58
CA MET A 1 18.71 62.59 -28.90
C MET A 1 18.82 61.29 -29.67
N LYS A 2 18.07 60.27 -29.22
CA LYS A 2 17.75 58.99 -29.88
C LYS A 2 18.88 57.94 -29.90
N LYS A 3 18.53 56.72 -29.47
CA LYS A 3 19.26 55.43 -29.57
C LYS A 3 19.98 54.88 -28.31
N VAL A 4 19.32 54.79 -27.14
CA VAL A 4 19.74 53.81 -26.08
C VAL A 4 18.56 53.30 -25.22
N ILE A 5 17.33 53.23 -25.74
CA ILE A 5 16.18 52.73 -24.96
C ILE A 5 15.48 51.63 -25.77
N ALA A 6 16.07 50.44 -25.81
CA ALA A 6 15.42 49.25 -26.41
C ALA A 6 16.00 47.89 -25.97
N ILE A 7 16.83 47.79 -24.92
CA ILE A 7 17.47 46.52 -24.51
C ILE A 7 17.22 46.16 -23.03
N LEU A 8 16.38 46.93 -22.32
CA LEU A 8 16.06 46.70 -20.90
C LEU A 8 14.65 46.12 -20.65
N PHE A 9 13.96 45.68 -21.70
CA PHE A 9 12.61 45.08 -21.62
C PHE A 9 12.55 43.63 -22.13
N SER A 10 13.70 43.02 -22.43
CA SER A 10 13.81 41.62 -22.88
C SER A 10 14.27 40.64 -21.79
N SER A 11 14.39 41.09 -20.53
CA SER A 11 14.85 40.28 -19.40
C SER A 11 13.77 40.02 -18.32
N LEU A 12 12.50 40.32 -18.61
CA LEU A 12 11.36 40.09 -17.69
C LEU A 12 10.29 39.16 -18.30
N ILE A 13 10.72 38.16 -19.06
CA ILE A 13 9.87 37.02 -19.44
C ILE A 13 10.61 35.73 -19.08
N THR A 14 11.11 35.62 -17.85
CA THR A 14 11.15 34.32 -17.18
C THR A 14 9.75 34.08 -16.63
N ILE A 15 8.84 33.66 -17.52
CA ILE A 15 7.61 33.03 -17.07
C ILE A 15 8.06 31.79 -16.32
N ASN A 16 7.92 31.82 -15.00
CA ASN A 16 8.01 30.68 -14.12
C ASN A 16 6.95 29.66 -14.53
N THR A 17 7.21 28.88 -15.59
CA THR A 17 6.44 27.67 -15.88
C THR A 17 7.06 26.50 -15.15
N SER A 18 7.03 26.55 -13.81
CA SER A 18 7.30 25.39 -12.94
C SER A 18 6.05 24.98 -12.15
N PHE A 19 4.87 25.33 -12.65
CA PHE A 19 3.56 24.96 -12.09
C PHE A 19 2.95 23.73 -12.79
N ALA A 20 3.76 22.79 -13.26
CA ALA A 20 3.26 21.69 -14.08
C ALA A 20 2.70 20.48 -13.29
N LEU A 21 2.74 20.47 -11.95
CA LEU A 21 2.14 19.39 -11.15
C LEU A 21 1.58 19.81 -9.78
N GLY A 22 1.61 21.10 -9.42
CA GLY A 22 0.94 21.58 -8.21
C GLY A 22 -0.59 21.59 -8.29
N ASN A 23 -1.16 21.45 -9.50
CA ASN A 23 -2.60 21.55 -9.78
C ASN A 23 -3.08 20.65 -10.93
N THR A 24 -2.29 19.67 -11.39
CA THR A 24 -2.81 18.71 -12.37
C THR A 24 -3.67 17.70 -11.65
N GLU A 25 -4.96 17.69 -11.97
CA GLU A 25 -5.93 16.71 -11.50
C GLU A 25 -5.36 15.29 -11.60
N ILE A 26 -5.38 14.56 -10.48
CA ILE A 26 -4.94 13.16 -10.44
C ILE A 26 -5.89 12.35 -11.34
N PRO A 27 -5.39 11.61 -12.34
CA PRO A 27 -6.25 10.78 -13.19
C PRO A 27 -7.06 9.74 -12.41
N ASP A 28 -8.20 9.31 -12.94
CA ASP A 28 -9.03 8.27 -12.29
C ASP A 28 -8.28 6.94 -12.15
N GLU A 29 -7.38 6.64 -13.10
CA GLU A 29 -6.60 5.42 -13.15
C GLU A 29 -5.12 5.75 -13.41
N MET A 30 -4.23 5.19 -12.61
CA MET A 30 -2.78 5.30 -12.77
C MET A 30 -2.11 3.93 -12.56
N TYR A 31 -1.00 3.73 -13.26
CA TYR A 31 -0.14 2.55 -13.15
C TYR A 31 1.18 2.96 -12.54
N ILE A 32 1.65 2.13 -11.63
CA ILE A 32 2.88 2.34 -10.87
C ILE A 32 3.75 1.12 -11.15
N LYS A 33 4.77 1.32 -11.98
CA LYS A 33 5.55 0.21 -12.57
C LYS A 33 6.96 0.20 -12.03
N GLU A 34 7.35 -0.91 -11.45
CA GLU A 34 8.69 -1.12 -10.91
C GLU A 34 9.73 -1.27 -12.02
N HIS A 35 10.91 -0.65 -11.84
CA HIS A 35 12.07 -0.88 -12.69
C HIS A 35 12.81 -2.16 -12.28
N TRP A 36 13.04 -3.06 -13.25
CA TRP A 36 13.81 -4.30 -13.02
C TRP A 36 15.31 -4.05 -12.77
N ILE A 37 15.86 -3.02 -13.41
CA ILE A 37 17.29 -2.72 -13.41
C ILE A 37 17.45 -1.32 -12.86
N SER A 38 17.65 -1.24 -11.55
CA SER A 38 18.02 -0.02 -10.87
C SER A 38 18.91 -0.34 -9.67
N LEU A 39 19.80 0.60 -9.33
CA LEU A 39 20.65 0.52 -8.14
C LEU A 39 19.82 0.58 -6.85
N THR A 40 18.63 1.17 -6.93
CA THR A 40 17.62 1.25 -5.87
C THR A 40 16.24 0.99 -6.42
N THR A 41 15.28 0.72 -5.54
CA THR A 41 13.89 0.62 -5.94
C THR A 41 13.40 1.93 -6.59
N SER A 42 12.85 1.83 -7.79
CA SER A 42 12.27 2.96 -8.51
C SER A 42 11.02 2.55 -9.26
N TYR A 43 10.10 3.51 -9.42
CA TYR A 43 8.80 3.30 -10.04
C TYR A 43 8.49 4.41 -11.03
N ASP A 44 7.98 4.04 -12.21
CA ASP A 44 7.30 4.99 -13.09
C ASP A 44 5.84 5.11 -12.67
N ILE A 45 5.33 6.34 -12.62
CA ILE A 45 3.92 6.63 -12.40
C ILE A 45 3.37 7.11 -13.74
N GLU A 46 2.38 6.41 -14.28
CA GLU A 46 1.87 6.68 -15.62
C GLU A 46 0.36 6.43 -15.73
N THR A 47 -0.23 6.96 -16.80
CA THR A 47 -1.56 6.60 -17.28
C THR A 47 -1.40 5.70 -18.50
N LYS A 48 -2.50 5.24 -19.11
CA LYS A 48 -2.44 4.52 -20.40
C LYS A 48 -1.74 5.28 -21.52
N THR A 49 -1.75 6.62 -21.47
CA THR A 49 -1.36 7.47 -22.60
C THR A 49 -0.13 8.34 -22.32
N ARG A 50 0.25 8.54 -21.07
CA ARG A 50 1.39 9.40 -20.70
C ARG A 50 2.00 9.02 -19.36
N LYS A 51 3.30 9.26 -19.23
CA LYS A 51 4.03 9.29 -17.96
C LYS A 51 3.64 10.53 -17.16
N LEU A 52 3.42 10.37 -15.86
CA LEU A 52 3.10 11.42 -14.89
C LEU A 52 4.30 11.80 -14.04
N GLY A 53 5.23 10.87 -13.83
CA GLY A 53 6.46 11.13 -13.08
C GLY A 53 7.23 9.86 -12.79
N THR A 54 8.31 10.02 -12.04
CA THR A 54 9.14 8.92 -11.55
C THR A 54 9.37 9.07 -10.05
N LEU A 55 9.40 7.93 -9.36
CA LEU A 55 9.70 7.83 -7.95
C LEU A 55 10.99 7.06 -7.76
N TYR A 56 11.95 7.65 -7.06
CA TYR A 56 13.21 6.99 -6.75
C TYR A 56 13.40 6.85 -5.25
N ARG A 57 13.77 5.66 -4.80
CA ARG A 57 14.39 5.50 -3.50
C ARG A 57 15.82 6.02 -3.56
N LYS A 58 16.17 6.93 -2.66
CA LYS A 58 17.53 7.49 -2.59
C LYS A 58 18.52 6.44 -2.08
N PHE A 59 19.57 6.18 -2.85
CA PHE A 59 20.59 5.18 -2.52
C PHE A 59 21.45 5.59 -1.33
N LEU A 60 21.93 6.83 -1.33
CA LEU A 60 22.76 7.39 -0.27
C LEU A 60 21.92 8.31 0.61
N SER A 61 21.25 7.72 1.59
CA SER A 61 20.56 8.47 2.64
C SER A 61 20.67 7.72 3.97
N LEU A 62 20.87 8.46 5.05
CA LEU A 62 20.85 7.91 6.41
C LEU A 62 19.44 7.47 6.81
N LEU A 63 18.41 8.07 6.19
CA LEU A 63 17.01 7.77 6.40
C LEU A 63 16.39 7.24 5.11
N LEU A 64 15.38 6.36 5.23
CA LEU A 64 14.62 5.93 4.06
C LEU A 64 13.97 7.17 3.42
N THR A 65 14.38 7.47 2.19
CA THR A 65 14.00 8.70 1.49
C THR A 65 13.56 8.36 0.08
N TYR A 66 12.42 8.91 -0.30
CA TYR A 66 11.85 8.85 -1.64
C TYR A 66 11.89 10.22 -2.28
N GLU A 67 12.25 10.30 -3.56
CA GLU A 67 12.25 11.54 -4.32
C GLU A 67 11.30 11.39 -5.52
N PHE A 68 10.44 12.39 -5.70
CA PHE A 68 9.43 12.43 -6.75
C PHE A 68 9.88 13.38 -7.85
N PHE A 69 9.78 12.95 -9.09
CA PHE A 69 10.17 13.72 -10.26
C PHE A 69 9.00 13.80 -11.24
N ASP A 70 8.90 14.92 -11.95
CA ASP A 70 7.96 15.09 -13.06
C ASP A 70 8.43 14.30 -14.30
N PRO A 71 7.66 14.28 -15.41
CA PRO A 71 8.06 13.58 -16.63
C PRO A 71 9.30 14.15 -17.32
N PHE A 72 9.80 15.31 -16.89
CA PHE A 72 10.97 16.00 -17.41
C PHE A 72 12.17 15.93 -16.44
N ASP A 73 12.11 15.04 -15.45
CA ASP A 73 13.13 14.84 -14.41
C ASP A 73 13.41 16.08 -13.54
N ASN A 74 12.43 16.97 -13.40
CA ASN A 74 12.47 17.98 -12.34
C ASN A 74 11.95 17.35 -11.05
N LYS A 75 12.74 17.40 -9.98
CA LYS A 75 12.26 17.03 -8.64
C LYS A 75 11.01 17.85 -8.32
N LEU A 76 10.02 17.25 -7.66
CA LEU A 76 8.75 17.86 -7.24
C LEU A 76 8.55 17.86 -5.73
N ALA A 77 9.03 16.80 -5.08
CA ALA A 77 8.94 16.59 -3.65
C ALA A 77 9.93 15.52 -3.21
N TYR A 78 10.04 15.35 -1.90
CA TYR A 78 10.66 14.18 -1.30
C TYR A 78 9.92 13.78 -0.03
N ALA A 79 9.88 12.48 0.24
CA ALA A 79 9.40 11.92 1.48
C ALA A 79 10.56 11.33 2.25
N ARG A 80 10.59 11.55 3.56
CA ARG A 80 11.69 11.11 4.42
C ARG A 80 11.13 10.46 5.67
N SER A 81 11.65 9.27 6.00
CA SER A 81 11.30 8.58 7.23
C SER A 81 11.76 9.35 8.47
N LYS A 82 11.03 9.32 9.58
CA LYS A 82 11.50 9.90 10.86
C LYS A 82 12.60 9.06 11.49
N PHE A 83 13.52 9.73 12.19
CA PHE A 83 14.45 9.05 13.11
C PHE A 83 13.67 8.48 14.30
N PHE A 84 14.00 7.25 14.72
CA PHE A 84 13.42 6.59 15.90
C PHE A 84 11.90 6.38 15.87
N SER A 85 11.26 6.37 14.70
CA SER A 85 9.86 5.91 14.62
C SER A 85 9.82 4.38 14.72
N LEU A 86 8.99 3.88 15.63
CA LEU A 86 8.74 2.44 15.81
C LEU A 86 8.04 1.84 14.57
N THR A 87 7.32 2.68 13.82
CA THR A 87 6.64 2.41 12.55
C THR A 87 7.24 3.18 11.39
N ALA A 88 6.85 2.81 10.17
CA ALA A 88 7.12 3.62 9.00
C ALA A 88 6.32 4.93 9.06
N HIS A 89 7.01 6.01 9.40
CA HIS A 89 6.46 7.36 9.42
C HIS A 89 7.22 8.25 8.45
N PHE A 90 6.53 8.81 7.47
CA PHE A 90 7.13 9.67 6.44
C PHE A 90 6.56 11.08 6.50
N ASP A 91 7.46 12.06 6.65
CA ASP A 91 7.12 13.45 6.34
C ASP A 91 7.43 13.73 4.87
N VAL A 92 6.52 14.44 4.20
CA VAL A 92 6.67 14.80 2.79
C VAL A 92 6.83 16.30 2.67
N TYR A 93 7.79 16.70 1.83
CA TYR A 93 8.14 18.09 1.58
C TYR A 93 8.15 18.39 0.10
N ASP A 94 7.76 19.60 -0.28
CA ASP A 94 7.96 20.10 -1.65
C ASP A 94 9.44 20.47 -1.91
N ASN A 95 9.73 20.96 -3.11
CA ASN A 95 11.08 21.40 -3.50
C ASN A 95 11.60 22.63 -2.76
N TYR A 96 10.72 23.37 -2.09
CA TYR A 96 11.05 24.54 -1.30
C TYR A 96 11.19 24.19 0.19
N GLU A 97 11.21 22.90 0.52
CA GLU A 97 11.27 22.36 1.89
C GLU A 97 10.03 22.68 2.74
N ASN A 98 8.91 23.07 2.12
CA ASN A 98 7.66 23.20 2.84
C ASN A 98 7.08 21.81 3.09
N PHE A 99 6.66 21.56 4.32
CA PHE A 99 5.89 20.37 4.65
C PHE A 99 4.55 20.40 3.90
N ILE A 100 4.17 19.27 3.28
CA ILE A 100 2.93 19.12 2.51
C ILE A 100 2.00 18.03 3.05
N GLY A 101 2.50 17.21 3.99
CA GLY A 101 1.72 16.17 4.66
C GLY A 101 2.60 15.02 5.13
N SER A 102 1.98 14.06 5.79
CA SER A 102 2.67 12.87 6.28
C SER A 102 1.83 11.60 6.13
N ALA A 103 2.52 10.46 6.11
CA ALA A 103 1.92 9.15 6.14
C ALA A 103 2.51 8.35 7.30
N ASP A 104 1.65 7.87 8.18
CA ASP A 104 2.02 7.13 9.38
C ASP A 104 1.45 5.73 9.35
N GLU A 105 2.31 4.73 9.36
CA GLU A 105 1.89 3.35 9.52
C GLU A 105 1.45 3.11 10.97
N LYS A 106 0.29 2.47 11.14
CA LYS A 106 -0.15 2.01 12.45
C LYS A 106 0.71 0.85 12.94
N LEU A 107 1.18 0.98 14.18
CA LEU A 107 1.95 -0.04 14.88
C LEU A 107 1.18 -1.37 14.96
N PHE A 108 1.89 -2.48 14.66
CA PHE A 108 1.48 -3.84 15.01
C PHE A 108 0.16 -4.32 14.40
N ALA A 109 -0.17 -3.86 13.20
CA ALA A 109 -1.31 -4.36 12.44
C ALA A 109 -0.88 -5.50 11.51
N PHE A 110 -1.50 -6.68 11.64
CA PHE A 110 -1.34 -7.79 10.70
C PHE A 110 -1.70 -7.37 9.26
N PHE A 111 -2.63 -6.41 9.14
CA PHE A 111 -2.99 -5.73 7.90
C PHE A 111 -2.36 -4.33 7.90
N PRO A 112 -1.32 -4.09 7.07
CA PRO A 112 -0.70 -2.78 6.97
C PRO A 112 -1.75 -1.67 6.80
N THR A 113 -1.68 -0.66 7.67
CA THR A 113 -2.65 0.43 7.71
C THR A 113 -1.92 1.75 7.88
N PHE A 114 -2.26 2.74 7.06
CA PHE A 114 -1.67 4.08 7.08
C PHE A 114 -2.74 5.10 7.42
N ASP A 115 -2.39 6.02 8.31
CA ASP A 115 -3.09 7.28 8.46
C ASP A 115 -2.35 8.34 7.62
N VAL A 116 -3.09 9.05 6.79
CA VAL A 116 -2.56 10.14 5.94
C VAL A 116 -3.01 11.47 6.52
N TYR A 117 -2.05 12.37 6.76
CA TYR A 117 -2.27 13.67 7.37
C TYR A 117 -1.99 14.80 6.38
N GLY A 118 -2.77 15.87 6.51
CA GLY A 118 -2.63 17.07 5.69
C GLY A 118 -1.42 17.94 6.07
N GLN A 119 -1.32 19.07 5.40
CA GLN A 119 -0.23 20.04 5.58
C GLN A 119 -0.12 20.61 7.01
N ASP A 120 -1.20 20.59 7.78
CA ASP A 120 -1.16 21.00 9.19
C ASP A 120 -0.46 19.98 10.10
N GLY A 121 -0.23 18.75 9.61
CA GLY A 121 0.41 17.66 10.33
C GLY A 121 -0.48 16.95 11.36
N TYR A 122 -1.76 17.33 11.49
CA TYR A 122 -2.66 16.81 12.52
C TYR A 122 -4.02 16.37 11.96
N THR A 123 -4.51 17.01 10.89
CA THR A 123 -5.78 16.63 10.27
C THR A 123 -5.58 15.35 9.48
N LYS A 124 -6.22 14.27 9.93
CA LYS A 124 -6.28 13.01 9.21
C LYS A 124 -7.21 13.17 8.00
N LEU A 125 -6.66 13.03 6.80
CA LEU A 125 -7.37 13.18 5.54
C LEU A 125 -7.83 11.84 4.97
N ALA A 126 -7.05 10.77 5.19
CA ALA A 126 -7.35 9.43 4.72
C ALA A 126 -6.87 8.35 5.69
N LYS A 127 -7.53 7.20 5.63
CA LYS A 127 -7.08 5.93 6.21
C LYS A 127 -6.90 4.94 5.07
N ALA A 128 -5.68 4.44 4.85
CA ALA A 128 -5.43 3.38 3.88
C ALA A 128 -5.26 2.05 4.62
N SER A 129 -5.99 1.00 4.22
CA SER A 129 -5.88 -0.33 4.84
C SER A 129 -5.76 -1.42 3.80
N MET A 130 -4.85 -2.35 4.06
CA MET A 130 -4.63 -3.51 3.21
C MET A 130 -5.67 -4.60 3.47
N ASN A 131 -6.16 -5.25 2.42
CA ASN A 131 -6.97 -6.46 2.54
C ASN A 131 -6.19 -7.66 3.08
N PHE A 132 -6.89 -8.77 3.28
CA PHE A 132 -6.28 -9.96 3.85
C PHE A 132 -5.10 -10.49 3.03
N TRP A 133 -5.26 -10.48 1.72
CA TRP A 133 -4.30 -11.05 0.77
C TRP A 133 -3.05 -10.20 0.54
N GLY A 134 -3.02 -8.95 1.00
CA GLY A 134 -1.92 -8.05 0.67
C GLY A 134 -1.94 -7.54 -0.77
N THR A 135 -3.10 -7.63 -1.44
CA THR A 135 -3.28 -7.32 -2.87
C THR A 135 -4.00 -6.00 -3.10
N THR A 136 -4.82 -5.56 -2.15
CA THR A 136 -5.61 -4.34 -2.29
C THR A 136 -5.44 -3.44 -1.07
N PHE A 137 -4.93 -2.23 -1.30
CA PHE A 137 -5.07 -1.13 -0.35
C PHE A 137 -6.33 -0.34 -0.69
N THR A 138 -7.18 -0.17 0.30
CA THR A 138 -8.38 0.66 0.16
C THR A 138 -8.19 1.94 0.97
N ILE A 139 -8.41 3.08 0.31
CA ILE A 139 -8.26 4.42 0.88
C ILE A 139 -9.65 4.92 1.24
N TYR A 140 -9.86 5.17 2.53
CA TYR A 140 -11.14 5.56 3.11
C TYR A 140 -11.10 6.98 3.65
N ASP A 141 -12.25 7.65 3.62
CA ASP A 141 -12.50 8.81 4.47
C ASP A 141 -12.44 8.37 5.94
N PRO A 142 -11.58 8.98 6.78
CA PRO A 142 -11.41 8.55 8.17
C PRO A 142 -12.64 8.82 9.06
N VAL A 143 -13.61 9.63 8.60
CA VAL A 143 -14.81 9.97 9.38
C VAL A 143 -15.98 9.06 9.02
N THR A 144 -16.27 8.90 7.72
CA THR A 144 -17.43 8.11 7.26
C THR A 144 -17.09 6.67 6.91
N ASP A 145 -15.81 6.30 6.90
CA ASP A 145 -15.29 5.02 6.40
C ASP A 145 -15.73 4.69 4.96
N ARG A 146 -16.15 5.71 4.19
CA ARG A 146 -16.48 5.56 2.77
C ARG A 146 -15.20 5.46 1.95
N GLU A 147 -15.19 4.49 1.04
CA GLU A 147 -14.11 4.29 0.10
C GLU A 147 -13.98 5.49 -0.87
N MET A 148 -12.74 5.93 -1.11
CA MET A 148 -12.40 7.01 -2.03
C MET A 148 -11.54 6.54 -3.19
N ALA A 149 -10.62 5.61 -2.93
CA ALA A 149 -9.69 5.09 -3.91
C ALA A 149 -9.17 3.71 -3.51
N THR A 150 -8.62 2.99 -4.47
CA THR A 150 -8.00 1.68 -4.28
C THR A 150 -6.67 1.59 -4.97
N LEU A 151 -5.84 0.70 -4.46
CA LEU A 151 -4.52 0.34 -4.96
C LEU A 151 -4.47 -1.16 -5.06
N TYR A 152 -4.40 -1.67 -6.27
CA TYR A 152 -4.47 -3.09 -6.55
C TYR A 152 -3.17 -3.62 -7.14
N ARG A 153 -2.77 -4.81 -6.70
CA ARG A 153 -1.75 -5.65 -7.33
C ARG A 153 -2.18 -7.12 -7.32
N PRO A 154 -1.77 -7.92 -8.31
CA PRO A 154 -1.98 -9.36 -8.27
C PRO A 154 -1.34 -10.04 -7.05
N PHE A 155 -1.91 -11.16 -6.61
CA PHE A 155 -1.35 -11.97 -5.53
C PHE A 155 -0.04 -12.62 -6.00
N PHE A 156 -0.05 -13.22 -7.18
CA PHE A 156 1.15 -13.75 -7.83
C PHE A 156 1.77 -12.72 -8.77
N ARG A 157 3.01 -12.35 -8.50
CA ARG A 157 3.71 -11.34 -9.30
C ARG A 157 5.21 -11.54 -9.29
N LEU A 158 5.84 -11.13 -10.38
CA LEU A 158 7.30 -11.04 -10.52
C LEU A 158 7.83 -9.61 -10.27
N LYS A 159 6.95 -8.61 -10.36
CA LYS A 159 7.21 -7.19 -10.09
C LYS A 159 6.20 -6.69 -9.07
N ASN A 160 6.54 -5.66 -8.32
CA ASN A 160 5.64 -4.93 -7.44
C ASN A 160 4.93 -3.78 -8.18
N ASP A 161 4.28 -4.12 -9.30
CA ASP A 161 3.45 -3.17 -10.04
C ASP A 161 2.10 -2.99 -9.33
N TRP A 162 1.63 -1.74 -9.28
CA TRP A 162 0.34 -1.38 -8.69
C TRP A 162 -0.54 -0.61 -9.68
N THR A 163 -1.85 -0.77 -9.55
CA THR A 163 -2.87 0.04 -10.23
C THR A 163 -3.62 0.85 -9.19
N PHE A 164 -3.59 2.17 -9.32
CA PHE A 164 -4.33 3.10 -8.48
C PHE A 164 -5.63 3.50 -9.20
N ASN A 165 -6.76 3.41 -8.51
CA ASN A 165 -8.07 3.78 -9.04
C ASN A 165 -8.81 4.68 -8.05
N ILE A 166 -9.38 5.78 -8.52
CA ILE A 166 -10.27 6.65 -7.74
C ILE A 166 -11.69 6.13 -7.90
N THR A 167 -12.32 5.72 -6.79
CA THR A 167 -13.65 5.11 -6.79
C THR A 167 -14.76 6.09 -6.38
N ASP A 168 -14.42 7.13 -5.60
CA ASP A 168 -15.29 8.29 -5.35
C ASP A 168 -14.50 9.59 -5.58
N ARG A 169 -14.56 10.11 -6.81
CA ARG A 169 -13.87 11.34 -7.23
C ARG A 169 -14.25 12.56 -6.42
N ALA A 170 -15.53 12.70 -6.07
CA ALA A 170 -16.02 13.87 -5.35
C ALA A 170 -15.48 13.88 -3.92
N LEU A 171 -15.55 12.73 -3.24
CA LEU A 171 -15.02 12.58 -1.89
C LEU A 171 -13.49 12.69 -1.86
N PHE A 172 -12.79 12.09 -2.84
CA PHE A 172 -11.34 12.19 -2.96
C PHE A 172 -10.87 13.66 -3.12
N ASN A 173 -11.50 14.41 -4.02
CA ASN A 173 -11.18 15.82 -4.23
C ASN A 173 -11.52 16.69 -3.01
N GLN A 174 -12.62 16.38 -2.31
CA GLN A 174 -13.01 17.08 -1.07
C GLN A 174 -11.96 16.98 0.03
N LYS A 175 -11.21 15.87 0.10
CA LYS A 175 -10.16 15.69 1.10
C LYS A 175 -8.89 16.47 0.83
N GLU A 176 -8.72 17.02 -0.37
CA GLU A 176 -7.55 17.81 -0.77
C GLU A 176 -6.21 17.12 -0.42
N ILE A 177 -6.16 15.78 -0.56
CA ILE A 177 -4.96 15.01 -0.24
C ILE A 177 -3.91 15.30 -1.30
N ASP A 178 -2.73 15.74 -0.87
CA ASP A 178 -1.60 15.89 -1.78
C ASP A 178 -1.19 14.52 -2.34
N SER A 179 -1.21 14.43 -3.67
CA SER A 179 -0.93 13.19 -4.40
C SER A 179 0.41 12.56 -4.02
N ARG A 180 1.41 13.39 -3.69
CA ARG A 180 2.79 12.98 -3.39
C ARG A 180 2.86 12.26 -2.03
N VAL A 181 1.94 12.57 -1.12
CA VAL A 181 1.80 11.85 0.15
C VAL A 181 1.25 10.44 -0.09
N LEU A 182 0.22 10.29 -0.93
CA LEU A 182 -0.29 8.97 -1.31
C LEU A 182 0.76 8.14 -2.05
N MET A 183 1.52 8.76 -2.96
CA MET A 183 2.60 8.06 -3.68
C MET A 183 3.71 7.55 -2.75
N THR A 184 3.92 8.21 -1.60
CA THR A 184 4.85 7.73 -0.57
C THR A 184 4.39 6.43 0.06
N VAL A 185 3.09 6.32 0.39
CA VAL A 185 2.50 5.09 0.93
C VAL A 185 2.74 3.94 -0.06
N ILE A 186 2.54 4.19 -1.35
CA ILE A 186 2.67 3.16 -2.38
C ILE A 186 4.12 2.72 -2.56
N ALA A 187 5.06 3.67 -2.61
CA ALA A 187 6.48 3.38 -2.70
C ALA A 187 6.96 2.52 -1.54
N PHE A 188 6.59 2.92 -0.32
CA PHE A 188 6.98 2.16 0.87
C PHE A 188 6.41 0.75 0.85
N GLN A 189 5.19 0.54 0.35
CA GLN A 189 4.59 -0.80 0.26
C GLN A 189 5.29 -1.71 -0.74
N GLY A 190 5.83 -1.16 -1.83
CA GLY A 190 6.70 -1.91 -2.72
C GLY A 190 8.05 -2.27 -2.09
N ASP A 191 8.56 -1.42 -1.21
CA ASP A 191 9.85 -1.60 -0.51
C ASP A 191 9.76 -2.34 0.83
N ARG A 192 8.56 -2.58 1.34
CA ARG A 192 8.33 -3.04 2.71
C ARG A 192 9.11 -4.31 3.04
N GLU A 193 9.00 -5.33 2.18
CA GLU A 193 9.65 -6.63 2.39
C GLU A 193 11.18 -6.49 2.47
N TYR A 194 11.76 -5.64 1.62
CA TYR A 194 13.19 -5.31 1.65
C TYR A 194 13.55 -4.54 2.94
N TRP A 195 12.75 -3.56 3.33
CA TRP A 195 12.99 -2.75 4.53
C TRP A 195 12.90 -3.59 5.82
N GLU A 196 11.89 -4.45 5.94
CA GLU A 196 11.71 -5.36 7.08
C GLU A 196 12.86 -6.36 7.20
N SER A 197 13.31 -6.94 6.09
CA SER A 197 14.46 -7.87 6.10
C SER A 197 15.77 -7.19 6.52
N THR A 198 15.96 -5.92 6.17
CA THR A 198 17.16 -5.15 6.53
C THR A 198 17.14 -4.66 7.98
N ASN A 199 15.95 -4.43 8.57
CA ASN A 199 15.77 -3.90 9.92
C ASN A 199 15.31 -4.93 10.96
N ARG A 200 15.38 -6.23 10.63
CA ARG A 200 14.85 -7.33 11.43
C ARG A 200 15.34 -7.35 12.88
N ASP A 201 16.63 -7.11 13.11
CA ASP A 201 17.22 -7.17 14.45
C ASP A 201 16.76 -6.01 15.35
N TYR A 202 16.55 -4.82 14.77
CA TYR A 202 15.98 -3.68 15.48
C TYR A 202 14.51 -3.93 15.86
N LEU A 203 13.71 -4.44 14.91
CA LEU A 203 12.29 -4.74 15.12
C LEU A 203 12.10 -5.81 16.21
N ARG A 204 12.92 -6.88 16.22
CA ARG A 204 12.88 -7.95 17.24
C ARG A 204 13.24 -7.51 18.65
N GLY A 205 14.13 -6.52 18.79
CA GLY A 205 14.49 -5.95 20.09
C GLY A 205 13.37 -5.12 20.72
N VAL A 206 12.47 -4.59 19.88
CA VAL A 206 11.38 -3.68 20.25
C VAL A 206 10.10 -4.46 20.57
N THR A 207 9.74 -5.48 19.77
CA THR A 207 8.54 -6.33 20.02
C THR A 207 8.57 -7.01 21.39
N LYS A 208 9.76 -7.35 21.92
CA LYS A 208 9.89 -7.94 23.27
C LYS A 208 9.51 -7.01 24.44
N LYS A 209 9.32 -5.71 24.23
CA LYS A 209 9.09 -4.71 25.30
C LYS A 209 7.70 -4.09 25.33
N SER A 210 6.82 -4.44 24.39
CA SER A 210 5.50 -3.83 24.26
C SER A 210 4.41 -4.75 24.87
N PRO A 211 3.52 -4.23 25.73
CA PRO A 211 2.38 -4.98 26.25
C PRO A 211 1.24 -4.94 25.22
N GLN A 212 1.00 -6.02 24.48
CA GLN A 212 0.08 -6.02 23.33
C GLN A 212 -1.19 -6.84 23.53
N ALA A 213 -2.33 -6.15 23.58
CA ALA A 213 -3.67 -6.74 23.54
C ALA A 213 -4.24 -6.90 22.11
N ASN A 214 -3.57 -6.33 21.09
CA ASN A 214 -4.10 -6.23 19.72
C ASN A 214 -3.19 -6.82 18.62
N GLU A 215 -2.08 -7.47 18.99
CA GLU A 215 -1.13 -8.05 18.04
C GLU A 215 -1.47 -9.52 17.74
N VAL A 216 -1.34 -9.91 16.46
CA VAL A 216 -1.40 -11.31 16.05
C VAL A 216 -0.05 -11.96 16.35
N THR A 217 -0.02 -12.97 17.23
CA THR A 217 1.24 -13.64 17.62
C THR A 217 1.60 -14.78 16.68
N SER A 218 2.87 -15.19 16.67
CA SER A 218 3.32 -16.35 15.89
C SER A 218 2.59 -17.63 16.29
N GLU A 219 2.25 -17.80 17.58
CA GLU A 219 1.46 -18.92 18.06
C GLU A 219 0.06 -18.92 17.43
N GLN A 220 -0.60 -17.76 17.37
CA GLN A 220 -1.92 -17.63 16.76
C GLN A 220 -1.89 -17.94 15.25
N VAL A 221 -0.85 -17.48 14.55
CA VAL A 221 -0.65 -17.82 13.13
C VAL A 221 -0.45 -19.33 12.97
N ASN A 222 0.33 -19.97 13.84
CA ASN A 222 0.56 -21.41 13.81
C ASN A 222 -0.73 -22.21 14.09
N GLU A 223 -1.57 -21.78 15.03
CA GLU A 223 -2.89 -22.40 15.28
C GLU A 223 -3.77 -22.37 14.02
N LEU A 224 -3.78 -21.27 13.28
CA LEU A 224 -4.53 -21.17 12.03
C LEU A 224 -3.94 -22.06 10.93
N LEU A 225 -2.62 -22.14 10.83
CA LEU A 225 -1.94 -23.04 9.91
C LEU A 225 -2.28 -24.51 10.19
N GLU A 226 -2.35 -24.91 11.47
CA GLU A 226 -2.78 -26.25 11.87
C GLU A 226 -4.24 -26.54 11.48
N LYS A 227 -5.15 -25.56 11.68
CA LYS A 227 -6.54 -25.68 11.22
C LYS A 227 -6.63 -25.88 9.71
N ILE A 228 -5.84 -25.13 8.94
CA ILE A 228 -5.77 -25.24 7.47
C ILE A 228 -5.23 -26.62 7.06
N ALA A 229 -4.19 -27.11 7.73
CA ALA A 229 -3.63 -28.43 7.46
C ALA A 229 -4.64 -29.55 7.75
N ALA A 230 -5.39 -29.45 8.85
CA ALA A 230 -6.45 -30.38 9.19
C ALA A 230 -7.59 -30.38 8.16
N ALA A 231 -8.05 -29.20 7.74
CA ALA A 231 -9.07 -29.06 6.70
C ALA A 231 -8.60 -29.61 5.34
N SER A 232 -7.35 -29.36 4.96
CA SER A 232 -6.73 -29.90 3.75
C SER A 232 -6.73 -31.43 3.75
N LYS A 233 -6.32 -32.04 4.86
CA LYS A 233 -6.33 -33.50 5.01
C LYS A 233 -7.74 -34.10 4.97
N GLN A 234 -8.72 -33.44 5.60
CA GLN A 234 -10.10 -33.88 5.61
C GLN A 234 -10.72 -33.90 4.20
N GLU A 235 -10.39 -32.90 3.37
CA GLU A 235 -10.89 -32.79 1.99
C GLU A 235 -10.03 -33.57 0.97
N GLY A 236 -8.95 -34.22 1.41
CA GLY A 236 -8.02 -34.96 0.53
C GLY A 236 -7.17 -34.06 -0.39
N LEU A 237 -6.85 -32.85 0.07
CA LEU A 237 -6.19 -31.78 -0.69
C LEU A 237 -4.69 -31.61 -0.37
N ASP A 238 -4.11 -32.52 0.41
CA ASP A 238 -2.78 -32.41 1.02
C ASP A 238 -1.61 -32.64 0.04
N ASN A 239 -1.83 -33.28 -1.12
CA ASN A 239 -0.76 -33.74 -2.02
C ASN A 239 -0.90 -33.27 -3.48
N ILE A 240 -1.51 -32.12 -3.73
CA ILE A 240 -1.85 -31.68 -5.09
C ILE A 240 -0.95 -30.52 -5.50
N GLY A 241 -0.39 -30.59 -6.70
CA GLY A 241 0.49 -29.55 -7.26
C GLY A 241 -0.14 -28.17 -7.28
N ASN A 242 0.68 -27.12 -7.31
CA ASN A 242 0.23 -25.74 -7.13
C ASN A 242 -0.92 -25.35 -8.09
N PRO A 243 -1.95 -24.61 -7.63
CA PRO A 243 -3.00 -24.10 -8.49
C PRO A 243 -2.45 -23.16 -9.58
N ASP A 244 -3.24 -22.91 -10.62
CA ASP A 244 -2.90 -21.94 -11.65
C ASP A 244 -2.90 -20.49 -11.08
N PRO A 245 -1.87 -19.66 -11.37
CA PRO A 245 -1.80 -18.29 -10.86
C PRO A 245 -3.01 -17.40 -11.18
N LYS A 246 -3.55 -17.48 -12.39
CA LYS A 246 -4.72 -16.66 -12.77
C LYS A 246 -5.97 -17.10 -12.01
N MET A 247 -6.10 -18.41 -11.79
CA MET A 247 -7.17 -18.94 -10.94
C MET A 247 -7.04 -18.43 -9.50
N MET A 248 -5.83 -18.40 -8.95
CA MET A 248 -5.60 -17.91 -7.59
C MET A 248 -5.94 -16.42 -7.44
N ASP A 249 -5.56 -15.57 -8.39
CA ASP A 249 -5.95 -14.15 -8.38
C ASP A 249 -7.48 -13.98 -8.45
N ALA A 250 -8.15 -14.73 -9.35
CA ALA A 250 -9.61 -14.68 -9.47
C ALA A 250 -10.30 -15.13 -8.18
N VAL A 251 -9.82 -16.22 -7.56
CA VAL A 251 -10.35 -16.74 -6.29
C VAL A 251 -10.10 -15.75 -5.14
N ALA A 252 -8.91 -15.16 -5.03
CA ALA A 252 -8.60 -14.18 -3.99
C ALA A 252 -9.54 -12.96 -4.06
N ASN A 253 -9.76 -12.43 -5.27
CA ASN A 253 -10.67 -11.31 -5.50
C ASN A 253 -12.12 -11.69 -5.17
N GLU A 254 -12.58 -12.87 -5.61
CA GLU A 254 -13.94 -13.34 -5.34
C GLU A 254 -14.19 -13.53 -3.83
N LEU A 255 -13.22 -14.10 -3.09
CA LEU A 255 -13.31 -14.30 -1.65
C LEU A 255 -13.43 -12.96 -0.92
N GLU A 256 -12.60 -11.99 -1.30
CA GLU A 256 -12.60 -10.65 -0.72
C GLU A 256 -13.94 -9.94 -0.94
N GLU A 257 -14.43 -9.91 -2.18
CA GLU A 257 -15.71 -9.26 -2.49
C GLU A 257 -16.88 -9.94 -1.78
N SER A 258 -16.88 -11.28 -1.74
CA SER A 258 -17.94 -12.05 -1.10
C SER A 258 -17.91 -11.87 0.42
N TYR A 259 -16.73 -11.82 1.02
CA TYR A 259 -16.56 -11.54 2.44
C TYR A 259 -17.07 -10.15 2.81
N LYS A 260 -16.69 -9.11 2.05
CA LYS A 260 -17.17 -7.73 2.23
C LYS A 260 -18.68 -7.59 2.10
N LYS A 261 -19.32 -8.33 1.20
CA LYS A 261 -20.79 -8.34 1.04
C LYS A 261 -21.51 -8.96 2.24
N LEU A 262 -20.91 -9.96 2.87
CA LEU A 262 -21.46 -10.67 4.02
C LEU A 262 -21.21 -9.92 5.34
N HIS A 263 -20.07 -9.22 5.44
CA HIS A 263 -19.64 -8.48 6.62
C HIS A 263 -19.63 -6.98 6.29
N VAL A 264 -20.80 -6.34 6.41
CA VAL A 264 -20.99 -4.87 6.34
C VAL A 264 -20.04 -4.18 7.34
N PRO A 265 -19.44 -3.01 7.03
CA PRO A 265 -18.20 -2.57 7.65
C PRO A 265 -18.42 -2.05 9.08
N ASP A 266 -18.34 -2.95 10.05
CA ASP A 266 -17.90 -2.62 11.41
C ASP A 266 -16.39 -2.90 11.55
N GLU A 267 -15.65 -2.73 10.45
CA GLU A 267 -14.20 -2.95 10.37
C GLU A 267 -13.41 -2.01 11.31
N SER A 268 -14.02 -0.94 11.81
CA SER A 268 -13.37 0.02 12.70
C SER A 268 -13.32 -0.47 14.16
N THR A 269 -14.13 -1.45 14.55
CA THR A 269 -14.20 -1.98 15.92
C THR A 269 -13.49 -3.32 16.11
N GLN A 270 -13.32 -4.10 15.04
CA GLN A 270 -12.64 -5.40 15.10
C GLN A 270 -11.12 -5.26 15.24
N THR A 271 -10.55 -6.06 16.13
CA THR A 271 -9.10 -6.24 16.28
C THR A 271 -8.50 -6.96 15.07
N SER A 272 -7.18 -6.81 14.85
CA SER A 272 -6.46 -7.54 13.79
C SER A 272 -6.62 -9.05 13.90
N LYS A 273 -6.68 -9.57 15.13
CA LYS A 273 -6.90 -10.99 15.41
C LYS A 273 -8.30 -11.42 14.99
N GLU A 274 -9.34 -10.71 15.42
CA GLU A 274 -10.72 -11.05 15.05
C GLU A 274 -10.91 -11.05 13.54
N LYS A 275 -10.35 -10.07 12.83
CA LYS A 275 -10.37 -10.02 11.36
C LYS A 275 -9.67 -11.23 10.72
N LEU A 276 -8.52 -11.62 11.25
CA LEU A 276 -7.77 -12.78 10.77
C LEU A 276 -8.53 -14.09 11.01
N ASP A 277 -9.08 -14.28 12.21
CA ASP A 277 -9.84 -15.47 12.61
C ASP A 277 -11.12 -15.58 11.77
N THR A 278 -11.94 -14.53 11.73
CA THR A 278 -13.22 -14.50 11.01
C THR A 278 -13.06 -14.73 9.51
N PHE A 279 -12.06 -14.11 8.87
CA PHE A 279 -11.79 -14.33 7.45
C PHE A 279 -11.28 -15.75 7.16
N THR A 280 -10.42 -16.28 8.03
CA THR A 280 -9.92 -17.66 7.90
C THR A 280 -11.06 -18.67 8.06
N GLU A 281 -11.92 -18.48 9.05
CA GLU A 281 -13.09 -19.32 9.30
C GLU A 281 -14.09 -19.26 8.13
N TYR A 282 -14.35 -18.06 7.60
CA TYR A 282 -15.14 -17.90 6.38
C TYR A 282 -14.58 -18.75 5.23
N CYS A 283 -13.29 -18.65 4.95
CA CYS A 283 -12.65 -19.43 3.88
C CYS A 283 -12.69 -20.94 4.14
N LEU A 284 -12.45 -21.39 5.39
CA LEU A 284 -12.52 -22.80 5.76
C LEU A 284 -13.94 -23.36 5.65
N SER A 285 -14.96 -22.58 6.01
CA SER A 285 -16.36 -22.97 5.85
C SER A 285 -16.74 -23.18 4.38
N LEU A 286 -16.21 -22.35 3.48
CA LEU A 286 -16.38 -22.50 2.04
C LEU A 286 -15.70 -23.78 1.52
N VAL A 287 -14.48 -24.07 1.99
CA VAL A 287 -13.75 -25.30 1.65
C VAL A 287 -14.52 -26.54 2.10
N GLN A 288 -15.13 -26.52 3.28
CA GLN A 288 -15.94 -27.63 3.79
C GLN A 288 -17.31 -27.75 3.11
N SER A 289 -17.75 -26.70 2.40
CA SER A 289 -19.01 -26.73 1.67
C SER A 289 -18.96 -27.68 0.46
N LYS A 290 -20.10 -28.28 0.12
CA LYS A 290 -20.23 -29.07 -1.12
C LYS A 290 -20.45 -28.21 -2.37
N ALA A 291 -20.58 -26.90 -2.21
CA ALA A 291 -20.90 -25.97 -3.30
C ALA A 291 -19.68 -25.63 -4.17
N LEU A 292 -18.47 -25.80 -3.64
CA LEU A 292 -17.24 -25.46 -4.35
C LEU A 292 -16.63 -26.65 -5.08
N THR A 293 -16.17 -26.38 -6.30
CA THR A 293 -15.34 -27.30 -7.07
C THR A 293 -14.03 -27.61 -6.34
N TYR A 294 -13.51 -28.81 -6.54
CA TYR A 294 -12.24 -29.27 -5.96
C TYR A 294 -11.07 -28.30 -6.17
N GLU A 295 -10.87 -27.80 -7.41
CA GLU A 295 -9.79 -26.85 -7.72
C GLU A 295 -9.92 -25.53 -6.95
N LYS A 296 -11.15 -25.06 -6.74
CA LYS A 296 -11.40 -23.83 -5.99
C LYS A 296 -11.13 -23.99 -4.51
N LYS A 297 -11.53 -25.12 -3.91
CA LYS A 297 -11.18 -25.45 -2.52
C LYS A 297 -9.67 -25.46 -2.30
N LYS A 298 -8.96 -26.11 -3.23
CA LYS A 298 -7.50 -26.17 -3.24
C LYS A 298 -6.86 -24.78 -3.37
N ALA A 299 -7.35 -23.93 -4.27
CA ALA A 299 -6.88 -22.56 -4.40
C ALA A 299 -7.06 -21.76 -3.09
N ILE A 300 -8.22 -21.87 -2.42
CA ILE A 300 -8.47 -21.22 -1.14
C ILE A 300 -7.44 -21.66 -0.08
N LEU A 301 -7.27 -22.97 0.10
CA LEU A 301 -6.33 -23.50 1.10
C LEU A 301 -4.88 -23.09 0.80
N PHE A 302 -4.48 -23.13 -0.48
CA PHE A 302 -3.16 -22.68 -0.91
C PHE A 302 -2.94 -21.20 -0.57
N LEU A 303 -3.88 -20.33 -0.94
CA LEU A 303 -3.81 -18.89 -0.69
C LEU A 303 -3.70 -18.58 0.80
N LEU A 304 -4.55 -19.20 1.63
CA LEU A 304 -4.52 -19.04 3.09
C LEU A 304 -3.16 -19.44 3.66
N LYS A 305 -2.68 -20.63 3.29
CA LYS A 305 -1.39 -21.14 3.74
C LYS A 305 -0.26 -20.20 3.34
N ALA A 306 -0.16 -19.83 2.07
CA ALA A 306 0.88 -18.95 1.56
C ALA A 306 0.90 -17.59 2.28
N ARG A 307 -0.30 -17.01 2.53
CA ARG A 307 -0.41 -15.72 3.22
C ARG A 307 0.05 -15.81 4.68
N LEU A 308 -0.35 -16.85 5.40
CA LEU A 308 -0.03 -17.04 6.81
C LEU A 308 1.44 -17.45 7.02
N GLU A 309 2.00 -18.30 6.18
CA GLU A 309 3.43 -18.63 6.21
C GLU A 309 4.29 -17.40 5.92
N GLY A 310 3.87 -16.54 4.98
CA GLY A 310 4.50 -15.25 4.74
C GLY A 310 4.50 -14.34 5.97
N ALA A 311 3.39 -14.31 6.72
CA ALA A 311 3.28 -13.55 7.96
C ALA A 311 4.13 -14.14 9.09
N ALA A 312 4.13 -15.46 9.27
CA ALA A 312 4.92 -16.15 10.31
C ALA A 312 6.43 -15.91 10.14
N ASN A 313 6.92 -15.83 8.90
CA ASN A 313 8.32 -15.56 8.60
C ASN A 313 8.74 -14.09 8.81
N ALA A 314 7.79 -13.17 8.88
CA ALA A 314 8.01 -11.74 9.09
C ALA A 314 8.02 -11.34 10.58
N MET A 315 7.44 -12.17 11.45
CA MET A 315 7.41 -12.00 12.92
C MET A 315 8.72 -12.51 13.57
#